data_AF-A0A2M8A7D1-F1
#
_entry.id   AF-A0A2M8A7D1-F1
#
_cell.length_a   1.000
_cell.length_b   1.000
_cell.length_c   1.000
_cell.angle_alpha   90.00
_cell.angle_beta   90.00
_cell.angle_gamma   90.00
#
_symmetry.space_group_name_H-M   'P 1'
#
loop_
_entity.id
_entity.type
_entity.pdbx_description
1 polymer ?
#
loop_
_entity_poly.entity_id
_entity_poly.type
_entity_poly.pdbx_seq_one_letter_code
_entity_poly.pdbx_strand_id
1 'polypeptide(L)'
;MKKRVIKYSYFVAVLALISFGFSDKKSIKIHPSFIVTDPVEADFPQHYASANQEFVLKIPFYGRSFNAFKERLAFKESGGRYHAVNSFGYMGKYQFGSSTLKMLGVHDTVTFLKTPVLQEIVFEKYIARNKWILRRDIAKYDGKIINGDLVTESGILAAAHLAGAGNVKNYLRSNGQVRFSDANGASIQSYIRKFSGYNLSMIKEDQHARL
;
A
#
# COMPACT_ATOMS: atom_id res chain seq x y z
N MET A 1 -54.76 3.77 -3.41
CA MET A 1 -53.32 3.64 -3.74
C MET A 1 -52.52 2.82 -2.72
N LYS A 2 -52.76 2.94 -1.39
CA LYS A 2 -52.00 2.22 -0.34
C LYS A 2 -51.99 0.67 -0.44
N LYS A 3 -53.08 0.03 -0.87
CA LYS A 3 -53.17 -1.46 -0.99
C LYS A 3 -52.31 -2.06 -2.11
N ARG A 4 -51.96 -1.30 -3.16
CA ARG A 4 -51.08 -1.78 -4.25
C ARG A 4 -49.61 -1.74 -3.83
N VAL A 5 -49.20 -0.70 -3.11
CA VAL A 5 -47.83 -0.53 -2.60
C VAL A 5 -47.43 -1.66 -1.64
N ILE A 6 -48.34 -2.11 -0.78
CA ILE A 6 -48.13 -3.23 0.16
C ILE A 6 -47.92 -4.57 -0.57
N LYS A 7 -48.58 -4.78 -1.73
CA LYS A 7 -48.39 -5.99 -2.54
C LYS A 7 -47.03 -5.99 -3.25
N TYR A 8 -46.58 -4.84 -3.75
CA TYR A 8 -45.27 -4.72 -4.37
C TYR A 8 -44.13 -4.83 -3.34
N SER A 9 -44.31 -4.34 -2.11
CA SER A 9 -43.30 -4.51 -1.05
C SER A 9 -43.15 -5.97 -0.63
N TYR A 10 -44.24 -6.74 -0.61
CA TYR A 10 -44.18 -8.18 -0.33
C TYR A 10 -43.47 -8.94 -1.46
N PHE A 11 -43.72 -8.56 -2.72
CA PHE A 11 -43.08 -9.17 -3.87
C PHE A 11 -41.56 -8.92 -3.92
N VAL A 12 -41.11 -7.70 -3.58
CA VAL A 12 -39.68 -7.36 -3.48
C VAL A 12 -39.00 -8.08 -2.31
N ALA A 13 -39.69 -8.24 -1.17
CA ALA A 13 -39.16 -8.99 -0.02
C ALA A 13 -38.99 -10.49 -0.31
N VAL A 14 -39.92 -11.10 -1.08
CA VAL A 14 -39.80 -12.51 -1.50
C VAL A 14 -38.65 -12.69 -2.50
N LEU A 15 -38.46 -11.76 -3.45
CA LEU A 15 -37.31 -11.79 -4.37
C LEU A 15 -35.96 -11.66 -3.66
N ALA A 16 -35.88 -10.83 -2.61
CA ALA A 16 -34.64 -10.67 -1.84
C ALA A 16 -34.25 -11.95 -1.05
N LEU A 17 -35.22 -12.75 -0.61
CA LEU A 17 -34.97 -13.99 0.12
C LEU A 17 -34.49 -15.15 -0.78
N ILE A 18 -34.90 -15.17 -2.06
CA ILE A 18 -34.47 -16.20 -3.02
C ILE A 18 -32.98 -16.00 -3.40
N SER A 19 -32.48 -14.77 -3.36
CA SER A 19 -31.08 -14.44 -3.70
C SER A 19 -30.03 -14.82 -2.65
N PHE A 20 -30.45 -15.26 -1.45
CA PHE A 20 -29.54 -15.72 -0.38
C PHE A 20 -29.43 -17.24 -0.25
N GLY A 21 -30.15 -18.00 -1.08
CA GLY A 21 -30.10 -19.46 -1.10
C GLY A 21 -29.16 -19.98 -2.19
N PHE A 22 -28.28 -20.91 -1.80
CA PHE A 22 -27.34 -21.67 -2.65
C PHE A 22 -25.99 -21.00 -2.95
N SER A 23 -25.10 -21.01 -1.95
CA SER A 23 -23.68 -21.28 -2.23
C SER A 23 -23.46 -22.77 -2.09
N ASP A 24 -23.30 -23.48 -3.20
CA ASP A 24 -22.82 -24.87 -3.17
C ASP A 24 -21.48 -24.91 -2.44
N LYS A 25 -21.41 -25.66 -1.34
CA LYS A 25 -20.10 -26.02 -0.77
C LYS A 25 -19.41 -26.91 -1.81
N LYS A 26 -18.53 -26.32 -2.62
CA LYS A 26 -17.61 -27.10 -3.46
C LYS A 26 -16.81 -28.01 -2.55
N SER A 27 -17.11 -29.31 -2.60
CA SER A 27 -16.25 -30.32 -2.00
C SER A 27 -14.96 -30.35 -2.82
N ILE A 28 -13.84 -30.04 -2.17
CA ILE A 28 -12.52 -30.18 -2.77
C ILE A 28 -12.28 -31.69 -2.89
N LYS A 29 -12.30 -32.21 -4.12
CA LYS A 29 -11.87 -33.58 -4.39
C LYS A 29 -10.33 -33.60 -4.30
N ILE A 30 -9.81 -34.09 -3.19
CA ILE A 30 -8.38 -34.31 -2.99
C ILE A 30 -7.99 -35.56 -3.79
N HIS A 31 -6.96 -35.46 -4.63
CA HIS A 31 -6.46 -36.63 -5.37
C HIS A 31 -5.86 -37.64 -4.38
N PRO A 32 -6.07 -38.97 -4.55
CA PRO A 32 -5.65 -39.98 -3.56
C PRO A 32 -4.17 -39.93 -3.18
N SER A 33 -3.30 -39.47 -4.08
CA SER A 33 -1.85 -39.31 -3.83
C SER A 33 -1.50 -38.24 -2.79
N PHE A 34 -2.44 -37.37 -2.40
CA PHE A 34 -2.24 -36.35 -1.37
C PHE A 34 -2.89 -36.73 -0.02
N ILE A 35 -3.51 -37.91 0.06
CA ILE A 35 -4.07 -38.43 1.30
C ILE A 35 -3.01 -39.33 1.92
N VAL A 36 -2.37 -38.82 2.97
CA VAL A 36 -1.41 -39.58 3.78
C VAL A 36 -2.20 -40.25 4.91
N THR A 37 -2.39 -41.56 4.82
CA THR A 37 -3.17 -42.35 5.80
C THR A 37 -2.31 -42.98 6.89
N ASP A 38 -1.03 -43.16 6.62
CA ASP A 38 -0.08 -43.74 7.57
C ASP A 38 0.75 -42.62 8.23
N PRO A 39 1.16 -42.75 9.50
CA PRO A 39 2.09 -41.81 10.10
C PRO A 39 3.38 -41.83 9.28
N VAL A 40 3.66 -40.75 8.56
CA VAL A 40 4.96 -40.56 7.92
C VAL A 40 5.93 -40.27 9.04
N GLU A 41 6.77 -41.25 9.38
CA GLU A 41 7.97 -41.01 10.18
C GLU A 41 8.84 -40.02 9.40
N ALA A 42 8.76 -38.75 9.82
CA ALA A 42 9.65 -37.73 9.32
C ALA A 42 11.03 -38.03 9.91
N ASP A 43 11.95 -38.48 9.05
CA ASP A 43 13.36 -38.61 9.40
C ASP A 43 13.95 -37.21 9.56
N PHE A 44 13.78 -36.65 10.76
CA PHE A 44 14.45 -35.43 11.16
C PHE A 44 15.88 -35.82 11.58
N PRO A 45 16.94 -35.36 10.89
CA PRO A 45 18.30 -35.62 11.33
C PRO A 45 18.45 -35.13 12.77
N GLN A 46 18.62 -36.11 13.67
CA GLN A 46 18.72 -35.91 15.11
C GLN A 46 20.11 -35.39 15.45
N HIS A 47 20.42 -34.17 15.01
CA HIS A 47 21.49 -33.35 15.55
C HIS A 47 20.82 -32.14 16.19
N TYR A 48 20.24 -32.37 17.37
CA TYR A 48 19.87 -31.30 18.28
C TYR A 48 21.16 -30.63 18.75
N ALA A 49 21.60 -29.64 18.00
CA ALA A 49 22.51 -28.64 18.53
C ALA A 49 21.84 -28.07 19.78
N SER A 50 22.55 -28.22 20.91
CA SER A 50 22.28 -27.71 22.26
C SER A 50 21.10 -26.73 22.38
N ALA A 51 20.10 -27.12 23.17
CA ALA A 51 18.86 -26.40 23.47
C ALA A 51 19.05 -25.13 24.34
N ASN A 52 20.08 -24.33 24.05
CA ASN A 52 20.32 -23.01 24.64
C ASN A 52 20.60 -21.93 23.59
N GLN A 53 20.38 -22.21 22.31
CA GLN A 53 20.36 -21.16 21.29
C GLN A 53 18.92 -20.73 21.09
N GLU A 54 18.55 -19.66 21.76
CA GLU A 54 17.35 -18.88 21.49
C GLU A 54 17.23 -18.74 19.96
N PHE A 55 16.26 -19.43 19.35
CA PHE A 55 16.01 -19.29 17.91
C PHE A 55 15.35 -17.92 17.72
N VAL A 56 16.15 -16.88 17.84
CA VAL A 56 15.77 -15.52 17.49
C VAL A 56 15.52 -15.57 16.00
N LEU A 57 14.26 -15.74 15.61
CA LEU A 57 13.83 -15.35 14.28
C LEU A 57 14.36 -13.93 14.09
N LYS A 58 15.44 -13.79 13.31
CA LYS A 58 15.85 -12.52 12.72
C LYS A 58 14.80 -12.19 11.67
N ILE A 59 13.56 -11.95 12.11
CA ILE A 59 12.62 -11.15 11.36
C ILE A 59 13.39 -9.85 11.17
N PRO A 60 13.72 -9.45 9.93
CA PRO A 60 14.34 -8.17 9.71
C PRO A 60 13.31 -7.12 10.13
N PHE A 61 13.33 -6.73 11.41
CA PHE A 61 12.50 -5.67 11.92
C PHE A 61 13.16 -4.40 11.42
N TYR A 62 12.73 -3.97 10.23
CA TYR A 62 13.28 -2.81 9.53
C TYR A 62 13.08 -1.49 10.30
N GLY A 63 12.55 -1.53 11.53
CA GLY A 63 12.38 -0.41 12.43
C GLY A 63 11.73 0.77 11.72
N ARG A 64 12.39 1.92 11.80
CA ARG A 64 12.01 3.15 11.09
C ARG A 64 12.91 3.42 9.88
N SER A 65 13.48 2.41 9.24
CA SER A 65 14.32 2.60 8.04
C SER A 65 13.51 2.94 6.78
N PHE A 66 14.20 3.35 5.72
CA PHE A 66 13.60 3.55 4.40
C PHE A 66 12.95 2.28 3.85
N ASN A 67 13.56 1.11 4.06
CA ASN A 67 12.98 -0.16 3.62
C ASN A 67 11.66 -0.44 4.37
N ALA A 68 11.58 -0.14 5.68
CA ALA A 68 10.33 -0.26 6.41
C ALA A 68 9.24 0.68 5.87
N PHE A 69 9.60 1.92 5.54
CA PHE A 69 8.70 2.90 4.93
C PHE A 69 8.16 2.38 3.59
N LYS A 70 9.08 1.95 2.73
CA LYS A 70 8.80 1.45 1.38
C LYS A 70 7.88 0.24 1.40
N GLU A 71 8.18 -0.77 2.22
CA GLU A 71 7.36 -1.98 2.32
C GLU A 71 5.99 -1.71 2.96
N ARG A 72 5.93 -0.82 3.97
CA ARG A 72 4.65 -0.41 4.58
C ARG A 72 3.77 0.30 3.57
N LEU A 73 4.34 1.18 2.74
CA LEU A 73 3.60 1.90 1.71
C LEU A 73 3.13 0.92 0.63
N ALA A 74 4.03 0.09 0.11
CA ALA A 74 3.70 -0.95 -0.86
C ALA A 74 2.59 -1.89 -0.40
N PHE A 75 2.60 -2.30 0.88
CA PHE A 75 1.54 -3.12 1.45
C PHE A 75 0.19 -2.39 1.44
N LYS A 76 0.18 -1.09 1.75
CA LYS A 76 -1.03 -0.27 1.71
C LYS A 76 -1.57 -0.09 0.28
N GLU A 77 -0.69 0.08 -0.71
CA GLU A 77 -1.06 0.35 -2.10
C GLU A 77 -1.53 -0.92 -2.84
N SER A 78 -0.75 -2.00 -2.78
CA SER A 78 -1.01 -3.21 -3.57
C SER A 78 -0.91 -4.52 -2.78
N GLY A 79 -0.62 -4.46 -1.49
CA GLY A 79 -0.20 -5.65 -0.73
C GLY A 79 1.19 -6.16 -1.14
N GLY A 80 2.03 -5.33 -1.77
CA GLY A 80 3.37 -5.71 -2.22
C GLY A 80 3.44 -6.37 -3.62
N ARG A 81 2.38 -6.33 -4.41
CA ARG A 81 2.28 -7.06 -5.69
C ARG A 81 2.83 -6.24 -6.87
N TYR A 82 3.94 -6.68 -7.46
CA TYR A 82 4.55 -6.02 -8.63
C TYR A 82 3.70 -6.05 -9.92
N HIS A 83 2.77 -6.99 -10.05
CA HIS A 83 1.91 -7.11 -11.24
C HIS A 83 0.51 -6.52 -11.04
N ALA A 84 0.26 -5.83 -9.92
CA ALA A 84 -1.07 -5.29 -9.63
C ALA A 84 -1.43 -4.14 -10.57
N VAL A 85 -2.66 -4.15 -11.08
CA VAL A 85 -3.26 -3.02 -11.80
C VAL A 85 -4.66 -2.82 -11.26
N ASN A 86 -5.00 -1.61 -10.82
CA ASN A 86 -6.35 -1.31 -10.33
C ASN A 86 -7.28 -0.82 -11.47
N SER A 87 -8.57 -0.68 -11.16
CA SER A 87 -9.59 -0.23 -12.11
C SER A 87 -9.36 1.18 -12.67
N PHE A 88 -8.55 2.00 -12.00
CA PHE A 88 -8.17 3.34 -12.45
C PHE A 88 -6.87 3.35 -13.26
N GLY A 89 -6.25 2.19 -13.51
CA GLY A 89 -5.03 2.06 -14.30
C GLY A 89 -3.74 2.42 -13.55
N TYR A 90 -3.75 2.41 -12.22
CA TYR A 90 -2.52 2.51 -11.42
C TYR A 90 -1.85 1.14 -11.33
N MET A 91 -0.52 1.14 -11.40
CA MET A 91 0.27 -0.05 -11.76
C MET A 91 1.37 -0.36 -10.74
N GLY A 92 1.60 -1.65 -10.53
CA GLY A 92 2.72 -2.18 -9.79
C GLY A 92 2.58 -2.11 -8.27
N LYS A 93 3.69 -2.45 -7.61
CA LYS A 93 3.81 -2.58 -6.15
C LYS A 93 3.41 -1.29 -5.42
N TYR A 94 3.71 -0.15 -6.03
CA TYR A 94 3.44 1.18 -5.50
C TYR A 94 2.26 1.88 -6.18
N GLN A 95 1.45 1.17 -6.99
CA GLN A 95 0.30 1.74 -7.68
C GLN A 95 0.62 3.10 -8.33
N PHE A 96 1.58 3.15 -9.26
CA PHE A 96 1.90 4.38 -9.98
C PHE A 96 0.91 4.66 -11.11
N GLY A 97 0.51 5.92 -11.27
CA GLY A 97 -0.23 6.37 -12.45
C GLY A 97 0.67 6.51 -13.67
N SER A 98 0.11 6.30 -14.86
CA SER A 98 0.86 6.35 -16.13
C SER A 98 1.56 7.69 -16.39
N SER A 99 0.96 8.81 -15.97
CA SER A 99 1.57 10.14 -16.09
C SER A 99 2.82 10.28 -15.22
N THR A 100 2.78 9.78 -13.99
CA THR A 100 3.93 9.75 -13.07
C THR A 100 5.05 8.86 -13.61
N LEU A 101 4.71 7.68 -14.13
CA LEU A 101 5.67 6.79 -14.78
C LEU A 101 6.39 7.48 -15.95
N LYS A 102 5.62 8.13 -16.84
CA LYS A 102 6.17 8.90 -17.96
C LYS A 102 7.08 10.04 -17.50
N MET A 103 6.69 10.75 -16.45
CA MET A 103 7.49 11.83 -15.85
C MET A 103 8.83 11.33 -15.29
N LEU A 104 8.89 10.07 -14.84
CA LEU A 104 10.08 9.39 -14.34
C LEU A 104 10.86 8.63 -15.43
N GLY A 105 10.44 8.73 -16.70
CA GLY A 105 11.15 8.09 -17.83
C GLY A 105 10.67 6.67 -18.18
N VAL A 106 9.60 6.18 -17.55
CA VAL A 106 8.99 4.89 -17.89
C VAL A 106 7.91 5.09 -18.94
N HIS A 107 8.19 4.67 -20.17
CA HIS A 107 7.25 4.75 -21.29
C HIS A 107 6.56 3.43 -21.62
N ASP A 108 7.20 2.29 -21.32
CA ASP A 108 6.63 0.96 -21.50
C ASP A 108 6.13 0.39 -20.16
N THR A 109 4.81 0.44 -19.97
CA THR A 109 4.14 -0.03 -18.76
C THR A 109 4.10 -1.55 -18.65
N VAL A 110 4.14 -2.28 -19.78
CA VAL A 110 4.16 -3.74 -19.80
C VAL A 110 5.50 -4.24 -19.28
N THR A 111 6.60 -3.66 -19.76
CA THR A 111 7.94 -3.95 -19.25
C THR A 111 8.07 -3.54 -17.79
N PHE A 112 7.58 -2.35 -17.41
CA PHE A 112 7.53 -1.91 -16.01
C PHE A 112 6.86 -2.92 -15.07
N LEU A 113 5.69 -3.45 -15.45
CA LEU A 113 4.99 -4.44 -14.65
C LEU A 113 5.75 -5.78 -14.55
N LYS A 114 6.56 -6.14 -15.55
CA LYS A 114 7.34 -7.38 -15.57
C LYS A 114 8.71 -7.27 -14.89
N THR A 115 9.15 -6.07 -14.53
CA THR A 115 10.50 -5.84 -13.99
C THR A 115 10.43 -5.28 -12.56
N PRO A 116 10.39 -6.13 -11.52
CA PRO A 116 10.34 -5.68 -10.12
C PRO A 116 11.43 -4.68 -9.74
N VAL A 117 12.67 -4.94 -10.17
CA VAL A 117 13.82 -4.05 -9.92
C VAL A 117 13.59 -2.65 -10.48
N LEU A 118 12.95 -2.53 -11.64
CA LEU A 118 12.62 -1.23 -12.24
C LEU A 118 11.61 -0.47 -11.38
N GLN A 119 10.64 -1.15 -10.78
CA GLN A 119 9.65 -0.51 -9.89
C GLN A 119 10.32 0.04 -8.62
N GLU A 120 11.30 -0.68 -8.08
CA GLU A 120 12.08 -0.24 -6.91
C GLU A 120 12.92 1.00 -7.24
N ILE A 121 13.63 1.01 -8.37
CA ILE A 121 14.41 2.17 -8.84
C ILE A 121 13.50 3.38 -9.08
N VAL A 122 12.36 3.17 -9.75
CA VAL A 122 11.39 4.23 -10.04
C VAL A 122 10.82 4.82 -8.74
N PHE A 123 10.58 3.99 -7.73
CA PHE A 123 10.13 4.47 -6.42
C PHE A 123 11.18 5.35 -5.75
N GLU A 124 12.46 4.98 -5.78
CA GLU A 124 13.53 5.82 -5.24
C GLU A 124 13.66 7.16 -5.97
N LYS A 125 13.59 7.16 -7.31
CA LYS A 125 13.57 8.40 -8.12
C LYS A 125 12.36 9.27 -7.80
N TYR A 126 11.19 8.65 -7.60
CA TYR A 126 9.97 9.36 -7.19
C TYR A 126 10.15 10.05 -5.83
N ILE A 127 10.74 9.36 -4.85
CA ILE A 127 11.01 9.94 -3.52
C ILE A 127 12.01 11.09 -3.64
N ALA A 128 13.13 10.92 -4.34
CA ALA A 128 14.14 11.95 -4.55
C ALA A 128 13.54 13.22 -5.20
N ARG A 129 12.68 13.05 -6.21
CA ARG A 129 12.02 14.18 -6.88
C ARG A 129 11.02 14.89 -5.98
N ASN A 130 10.21 14.14 -5.23
CA ASN A 130 9.25 14.74 -4.29
C ASN A 130 9.95 15.44 -3.13
N LYS A 131 11.06 14.91 -2.63
CA LYS A 131 11.93 15.60 -1.67
C LYS A 131 12.36 16.96 -2.22
N TRP A 132 12.82 17.02 -3.46
CA TRP A 132 13.19 18.29 -4.07
C TRP A 132 11.99 19.25 -4.21
N ILE A 133 10.84 18.76 -4.68
CA ILE A 133 9.63 19.57 -4.89
C ILE A 133 9.12 20.17 -3.57
N LEU A 134 9.23 19.41 -2.48
CA LEU A 134 8.70 19.73 -1.15
C LEU A 134 9.78 20.22 -0.17
N ARG A 135 11.05 20.36 -0.58
CA ARG A 135 12.18 20.68 0.33
C ARG A 135 11.93 21.85 1.28
N ARG A 136 11.30 22.92 0.80
CA ARG A 136 10.96 24.11 1.61
C ARG A 136 9.84 23.82 2.62
N ASP A 137 8.87 23.01 2.20
CA ASP A 137 7.74 22.63 3.03
C ASP A 137 8.17 21.59 4.07
N ILE A 138 9.00 20.61 3.70
CA ILE A 138 9.64 19.66 4.64
C ILE A 138 10.43 20.44 5.69
N ALA A 139 11.38 21.29 5.28
CA ALA A 139 12.19 22.08 6.22
C ALA A 139 11.36 22.97 7.16
N LYS A 140 10.19 23.45 6.70
CA LYS A 140 9.31 24.31 7.51
C LYS A 140 8.40 23.54 8.46
N TYR A 141 7.98 22.33 8.10
CA TYR A 141 6.89 21.61 8.79
C TYR A 141 7.31 20.30 9.45
N ASP A 142 8.48 19.75 9.13
CA ASP A 142 9.03 18.59 9.83
C ASP A 142 9.14 18.88 11.34
N GLY A 143 8.64 17.96 12.16
CA GLY A 143 8.58 18.09 13.62
C GLY A 143 7.39 18.90 14.16
N LYS A 144 6.53 19.48 13.31
CA LYS A 144 5.36 20.25 13.76
C LYS A 144 4.13 19.37 13.98
N ILE A 145 3.21 19.86 14.80
CA ILE A 145 1.88 19.27 14.96
C ILE A 145 0.88 20.05 14.09
N ILE A 146 0.14 19.36 13.23
CA ILE A 146 -0.99 19.92 12.48
C ILE A 146 -2.20 19.04 12.74
N ASN A 147 -3.30 19.64 13.21
CA ASN A 147 -4.54 18.92 13.54
C ASN A 147 -4.34 17.70 14.47
N GLY A 148 -3.38 17.79 15.39
CA GLY A 148 -3.05 16.73 16.36
C GLY A 148 -2.06 15.67 15.86
N ASP A 149 -1.63 15.72 14.60
CA ASP A 149 -0.69 14.75 14.03
C ASP A 149 0.73 15.33 13.88
N LEU A 150 1.73 14.53 14.27
CA LEU A 150 3.14 14.86 14.04
C LEU A 150 3.46 14.75 12.55
N VAL A 151 3.77 15.90 11.96
CA VAL A 151 4.27 16.02 10.60
C VAL A 151 5.74 15.63 10.59
N THR A 152 6.08 14.69 9.72
CA THR A 152 7.48 14.30 9.45
C THR A 152 7.77 14.26 7.95
N GLU A 153 9.04 14.31 7.56
CA GLU A 153 9.46 14.13 6.15
C GLU A 153 8.81 12.90 5.51
N SER A 154 8.83 11.75 6.20
CA SER A 154 8.24 10.50 5.73
C SER A 154 6.72 10.58 5.56
N GLY A 155 6.02 11.19 6.52
CA GLY A 155 4.58 11.44 6.42
C GLY A 155 4.23 12.36 5.25
N ILE A 156 5.01 13.42 5.03
CA ILE A 156 4.86 14.36 3.91
C ILE A 156 5.01 13.63 2.57
N LEU A 157 6.06 12.81 2.42
CA LEU A 157 6.34 12.10 1.16
C LEU A 157 5.33 11.00 0.88
N ALA A 158 4.85 10.28 1.90
CA ALA A 158 3.74 9.35 1.75
C ALA A 158 2.45 10.07 1.33
N ALA A 159 2.14 11.21 1.95
CA ALA A 159 0.97 12.00 1.54
C ALA A 159 1.10 12.53 0.11
N ALA A 160 2.33 12.82 -0.35
CA ALA A 160 2.58 13.23 -1.73
C ALA A 160 2.42 12.05 -2.70
N HIS A 161 2.69 10.81 -2.27
CA HIS A 161 2.37 9.61 -3.04
C HIS A 161 0.86 9.47 -3.26
N LEU A 162 0.05 9.70 -2.20
CA LEU A 162 -1.41 9.66 -2.28
C LEU A 162 -1.99 10.79 -3.16
N ALA A 163 -1.63 12.04 -2.84
CA ALA A 163 -2.37 13.22 -3.30
C ALA A 163 -1.58 14.09 -4.28
N GLY A 164 -0.31 13.78 -4.55
CA GLY A 164 0.62 14.63 -5.26
C GLY A 164 1.16 15.78 -4.41
N ALA A 165 2.40 16.20 -4.71
CA ALA A 165 3.10 17.23 -3.95
C ALA A 165 2.37 18.59 -3.91
N GLY A 166 1.63 18.96 -4.95
CA GLY A 166 0.87 20.21 -4.99
C GLY A 166 -0.22 20.27 -3.91
N ASN A 167 -1.01 19.21 -3.75
CA ASN A 167 -2.03 19.14 -2.71
C ASN A 167 -1.42 19.11 -1.32
N VAL A 168 -0.28 18.45 -1.14
CA VAL A 168 0.46 18.45 0.13
C VAL A 168 0.96 19.86 0.50
N LYS A 169 1.45 20.64 -0.47
CA LYS A 169 1.79 22.06 -0.24
C LYS A 169 0.60 22.84 0.30
N ASN A 170 -0.55 22.69 -0.35
CA ASN A 170 -1.77 23.42 0.06
C ASN A 170 -2.21 23.00 1.47
N TYR A 171 -2.19 21.71 1.78
CA TYR A 171 -2.49 21.19 3.12
C TYR A 171 -1.54 21.78 4.18
N LEU A 172 -0.21 21.68 3.97
CA LEU A 172 0.77 22.16 4.94
C LEU A 172 0.68 23.67 5.14
N ARG A 173 0.60 24.44 4.05
CA ARG A 173 0.60 25.92 4.09
C ARG A 173 -0.67 26.51 4.68
N SER A 174 -1.78 25.77 4.61
CA SER A 174 -3.04 26.13 5.27
C SER A 174 -3.15 25.60 6.69
N ASN A 175 -2.09 25.03 7.27
CA ASN A 175 -2.14 24.33 8.57
C ASN A 175 -3.28 23.30 8.64
N GLY A 176 -3.45 22.53 7.57
CA GLY A 176 -4.41 21.43 7.48
C GLY A 176 -5.87 21.85 7.27
N GLN A 177 -6.14 23.11 6.94
CA GLN A 177 -7.50 23.58 6.60
C GLN A 177 -7.93 23.17 5.19
N VAL A 178 -7.02 23.24 4.21
CA VAL A 178 -7.27 22.72 2.86
C VAL A 178 -7.12 21.21 2.88
N ARG A 179 -8.22 20.50 2.58
CA ARG A 179 -8.28 19.03 2.64
C ARG A 179 -8.28 18.41 1.26
N PHE A 180 -7.74 17.19 1.20
CA PHE A 180 -7.81 16.29 0.05
C PHE A 180 -8.25 14.92 0.56
N SER A 181 -9.14 14.27 -0.19
CA SER A 181 -9.48 12.86 -0.02
C SER A 181 -9.48 12.18 -1.39
N ASP A 182 -8.93 10.98 -1.46
CA ASP A 182 -9.02 10.14 -2.65
C ASP A 182 -10.42 9.49 -2.77
N ALA A 183 -10.64 8.74 -3.85
CA ALA A 183 -11.89 8.03 -4.11
C ALA A 183 -12.22 6.95 -3.05
N ASN A 184 -11.23 6.51 -2.26
CA ASN A 184 -11.37 5.50 -1.20
C ASN A 184 -11.46 6.13 0.20
N GLY A 185 -11.54 7.47 0.30
CA GLY A 185 -11.61 8.21 1.56
C GLY A 185 -10.28 8.36 2.29
N ALA A 186 -9.14 7.98 1.71
CA ALA A 186 -7.83 8.26 2.26
C ALA A 186 -7.50 9.75 2.11
N SER A 187 -6.98 10.36 3.17
CA SER A 187 -6.65 11.79 3.21
C SER A 187 -5.17 12.04 3.44
N ILE A 188 -4.69 13.24 3.11
CA ILE A 188 -3.31 13.70 3.40
C ILE A 188 -2.99 13.52 4.89
N GLN A 189 -3.89 13.96 5.77
CA GLN A 189 -3.72 13.82 7.22
C GLN A 189 -3.54 12.35 7.62
N SER A 190 -4.36 11.45 7.04
CA SER A 190 -4.27 10.03 7.34
C SER A 190 -2.91 9.42 6.95
N TYR A 191 -2.32 9.86 5.84
CA TYR A 191 -1.00 9.40 5.40
C TYR A 191 0.12 10.03 6.23
N ILE A 192 0.03 11.31 6.57
CA ILE A 192 0.97 11.97 7.49
C ILE A 192 1.04 11.19 8.80
N ARG A 193 -0.10 10.86 9.41
CA ARG A 193 -0.17 10.09 10.65
C ARG A 193 0.41 8.69 10.50
N LYS A 194 -0.04 7.94 9.47
CA LYS A 194 0.30 6.50 9.31
C LYS A 194 1.77 6.27 8.99
N PHE A 195 2.39 7.18 8.24
CA PHE A 195 3.75 7.06 7.73
C PHE A 195 4.72 8.00 8.45
N SER A 196 4.37 8.44 9.67
CA SER A 196 5.22 9.33 10.43
C SER A 196 6.43 8.60 11.04
N GLY A 197 7.58 9.27 11.06
CA GLY A 197 8.75 8.87 11.86
C GLY A 197 9.67 7.85 11.20
N TYR A 198 9.60 7.64 9.89
CA TYR A 198 10.60 6.87 9.15
C TYR A 198 11.79 7.75 8.73
N ASN A 199 12.98 7.15 8.72
CA ASN A 199 14.25 7.72 8.28
C ASN A 199 14.48 7.43 6.79
N LEU A 200 14.45 8.49 5.99
CA LEU A 200 14.60 8.47 4.54
C LEU A 200 15.92 9.11 4.10
N SER A 201 16.87 9.31 5.01
CA SER A 201 18.11 10.08 4.77
C SER A 201 19.02 9.51 3.68
N MET A 202 18.87 8.21 3.37
CA MET A 202 19.59 7.52 2.30
C MET A 202 19.21 8.01 0.90
N ILE A 203 17.99 8.52 0.71
CA ILE A 203 17.55 9.11 -0.56
C ILE A 203 17.72 10.62 -0.46
N LYS A 204 18.60 11.19 -1.29
CA LYS A 204 18.80 12.63 -1.41
C LYS A 204 17.79 13.24 -2.38
N GLU A 205 17.46 14.51 -2.17
CA GLU A 205 16.65 15.26 -3.10
C GLU A 205 17.34 15.47 -4.45
N ASP A 206 16.59 15.33 -5.54
CA ASP A 206 17.10 15.56 -6.89
C ASP A 206 15.96 16.07 -7.79
N GLN A 207 16.14 17.27 -8.34
CA GLN A 207 15.17 17.93 -9.22
C GLN A 207 14.89 17.14 -10.50
N HIS A 208 15.93 16.49 -11.01
CA HIS A 208 15.94 15.82 -12.30
C HIS A 208 15.90 14.30 -12.14
N ALA A 209 15.55 13.79 -10.96
CA ALA A 209 15.43 12.37 -10.73
C ALA A 209 14.41 11.74 -11.69
N ARG A 210 14.94 10.93 -12.60
CA ARG A 210 14.25 10.07 -13.56
C ARG A 210 15.21 8.95 -13.99
N LEU A 211 14.70 8.01 -14.78
CA LEU A 211 15.51 7.05 -15.51
C LEU A 211 16.29 7.70 -16.65
#